data_AF-A0A380WMZ6-F1
#
_entry.id   AF-A0A380WMZ6-F1
#
_cell.length_a   1.000
_cell.length_b   1.000
_cell.length_c   1.000
_cell.angle_alpha   90.00
_cell.angle_beta   90.00
_cell.angle_gamma   90.00
#
_symmetry.space_group_name_H-M   'P 1'
#
loop_
_entity.id
_entity.type
_entity.pdbx_description
1 polymer ?
#
loop_
_entity_poly.entity_id
_entity_poly.type
_entity_poly.pdbx_seq_one_letter_code
_entity_poly.pdbx_strand_id
1 'polypeptide(L)'
;MTDARRQEEIEDTIVVECELAATPEKVWRALTVPEFVASWLDVPAADKVTSDTTGPAYRIIEALPFSRVRYAWNDAMVNEPETFVTFDLEAQPDGGTWFRLTHSVETVRTIASPANSNSPPLMRAAA
;
A
#
# COMPACT_ATOMS: atom_id res chain seq x y z
N MET A 1 -28.45 -4.76 -21.36
CA MET A 1 -27.21 -5.54 -21.23
C MET A 1 -26.13 -4.57 -20.76
N THR A 2 -26.05 -4.33 -19.46
CA THR A 2 -25.17 -3.30 -18.89
C THR A 2 -24.07 -3.98 -18.09
N ASP A 3 -22.87 -3.89 -18.63
CA ASP A 3 -21.59 -3.75 -17.93
C ASP A 3 -21.27 -4.75 -16.80
N ALA A 4 -21.14 -6.03 -17.13
CA ALA A 4 -20.55 -7.05 -16.26
C ALA A 4 -19.00 -7.04 -16.28
N ARG A 5 -18.35 -5.86 -16.39
CA ARG A 5 -16.88 -5.76 -16.49
C ARG A 5 -16.20 -4.80 -15.50
N ARG A 6 -16.89 -4.33 -14.46
CA ARG A 6 -16.29 -3.42 -13.44
C ARG A 6 -16.28 -4.00 -12.01
N GLN A 7 -16.49 -5.30 -11.84
CA GLN A 7 -16.63 -5.88 -10.49
C GLN A 7 -15.61 -6.96 -10.12
N GLU A 8 -14.73 -7.39 -11.04
CA GLU A 8 -13.74 -8.46 -10.76
C GLU A 8 -12.34 -7.94 -10.37
N GLU A 9 -12.06 -6.62 -10.42
CA GLU A 9 -10.74 -6.04 -10.05
C GLU A 9 -10.68 -5.50 -8.61
N ILE A 10 -11.77 -5.59 -7.82
CA ILE A 10 -11.89 -4.98 -6.48
C ILE A 10 -11.84 -6.04 -5.35
N GLU A 11 -11.82 -7.34 -5.67
CA GLU A 11 -11.97 -8.38 -4.64
C GLU A 11 -10.85 -8.37 -3.58
N ASP A 12 -9.65 -7.89 -3.91
CA ASP A 12 -8.49 -7.85 -3.00
C ASP A 12 -8.07 -6.43 -2.58
N THR A 13 -8.97 -5.44 -2.65
CA THR A 13 -8.67 -4.05 -2.24
C THR A 13 -9.76 -3.45 -1.38
N ILE A 14 -9.36 -2.96 -0.20
CA ILE A 14 -10.20 -2.24 0.75
C ILE A 14 -9.85 -0.76 0.68
N VAL A 15 -10.85 0.11 0.49
CA VAL A 15 -10.68 1.56 0.47
C VAL A 15 -11.54 2.19 1.56
N VAL A 16 -10.95 3.07 2.35
CA VAL A 16 -11.63 3.87 3.38
C VAL A 16 -11.27 5.33 3.19
N GLU A 17 -12.27 6.18 3.07
CA GLU A 17 -12.11 7.63 2.87
C GLU A 17 -12.80 8.38 4.01
N CYS A 18 -12.15 9.41 4.55
CA CYS A 18 -12.73 10.28 5.55
C CYS A 18 -12.09 11.67 5.56
N GLU A 19 -12.78 12.62 6.19
CA GLU A 19 -12.27 13.96 6.42
C GLU A 19 -11.83 14.10 7.88
N LEU A 20 -10.63 14.59 8.09
CA LEU A 20 -10.04 14.81 9.40
C LEU A 20 -9.94 16.31 9.65
N ALA A 21 -10.40 16.77 10.82
CA ALA A 21 -10.26 18.18 11.26
C ALA A 21 -8.81 18.58 11.63
N ALA A 22 -7.83 17.72 11.37
CA ALA A 22 -6.42 17.94 11.63
C ALA A 22 -5.70 18.33 10.33
N THR A 23 -4.60 19.07 10.45
CA THR A 23 -3.76 19.41 9.30
C THR A 23 -3.01 18.18 8.76
N PRO A 24 -2.63 18.14 7.47
CA PRO A 24 -1.94 17.00 6.89
C PRO A 24 -0.61 16.69 7.59
N GLU A 25 0.06 17.72 8.11
CA GLU A 25 1.29 17.55 8.91
C GLU A 25 1.04 16.74 10.19
N LYS A 26 -0.05 17.04 10.91
CA LYS A 26 -0.38 16.33 12.15
C LYS A 26 -0.76 14.88 11.86
N VAL A 27 -1.53 14.64 10.80
CA VAL A 27 -1.91 13.29 10.36
C VAL A 27 -0.67 12.52 9.92
N TRP A 28 0.18 13.11 9.10
CA TRP A 28 1.43 12.50 8.64
C TRP A 28 2.32 12.09 9.81
N ARG A 29 2.50 12.97 10.82
CA ARG A 29 3.27 12.63 12.03
C ARG A 29 2.67 11.46 12.79
N ALA A 30 1.34 11.35 12.85
CA ALA A 30 0.68 10.21 13.50
C ALA A 30 0.91 8.88 12.76
N LEU A 31 1.26 8.93 11.46
CA LEU A 31 1.59 7.77 10.62
C LEU A 31 3.10 7.49 10.52
N THR A 32 3.99 8.46 10.77
CA THR A 32 5.43 8.26 10.56
C THR A 32 6.25 8.23 11.83
N VAL A 33 5.80 8.87 12.91
CA VAL A 33 6.51 8.87 14.19
C VAL A 33 6.16 7.60 14.96
N PRO A 34 7.13 6.71 15.24
CA PRO A 34 6.85 5.40 15.85
C PRO A 34 6.11 5.48 17.18
N GLU A 35 6.41 6.49 17.99
CA GLU A 35 5.76 6.72 19.30
C GLU A 35 4.27 7.04 19.15
N PHE A 36 3.89 7.79 18.11
CA PHE A 36 2.49 8.05 17.82
C PHE A 36 1.83 6.85 17.18
N VAL A 37 2.48 6.18 16.23
CA VAL A 37 1.92 4.97 15.59
C VAL A 37 1.62 3.92 16.66
N ALA A 38 2.57 3.61 17.54
CA ALA A 38 2.38 2.64 18.62
C ALA A 38 1.27 3.02 19.64
N SER A 39 0.85 4.29 19.69
CA SER A 39 -0.20 4.74 20.60
C SER A 39 -1.63 4.43 20.10
N TRP A 40 -1.82 4.28 18.79
CA TRP A 40 -3.15 4.02 18.19
C TRP A 40 -3.19 2.76 17.33
N LEU A 41 -2.06 2.32 16.79
CA LEU A 41 -1.91 1.11 16.00
C LEU A 41 -1.32 0.00 16.89
N ASP A 42 -2.17 -0.93 17.30
CA ASP A 42 -1.81 -2.09 18.12
C ASP A 42 -1.13 -3.21 17.30
N VAL A 43 -0.24 -2.79 16.38
CA VAL A 43 0.51 -3.68 15.49
C VAL A 43 1.98 -3.28 15.59
N PRO A 44 2.88 -4.21 15.93
CA PRO A 44 4.29 -3.90 16.08
C PRO A 44 4.93 -3.53 14.74
N ALA A 45 5.88 -2.60 14.79
CA ALA A 45 6.77 -2.36 13.67
C ALA A 45 7.65 -3.60 13.43
N ALA A 46 7.99 -3.89 12.18
CA ALA A 46 8.72 -5.10 11.79
C ALA A 46 10.10 -5.25 12.48
N ASP A 47 10.73 -4.15 12.90
CA ASP A 47 11.98 -4.13 13.67
C ASP A 47 11.80 -4.46 15.16
N LYS A 48 10.56 -4.44 15.65
CA LYS A 48 10.18 -4.76 17.04
C LYS A 48 9.60 -6.17 17.20
N VAL A 49 9.50 -6.93 16.09
CA VAL A 49 9.03 -8.31 16.12
C VAL A 49 10.07 -9.19 16.81
N THR A 50 9.62 -9.94 17.81
CA THR A 50 10.41 -10.94 18.54
C THR A 50 9.83 -12.33 18.32
N SER A 51 10.50 -13.38 18.79
CA SER A 51 9.97 -14.75 18.72
C SER A 51 8.65 -14.94 19.48
N ASP A 52 8.32 -14.05 20.42
CA ASP A 52 7.06 -14.06 21.17
C ASP A 52 5.96 -13.22 20.50
N THR A 53 6.31 -12.43 19.49
CA THR A 53 5.34 -11.59 18.77
C THR A 53 4.42 -12.47 17.93
N THR A 54 3.15 -12.49 18.31
CA THR A 54 2.09 -13.21 17.60
C THR A 54 1.21 -12.21 16.88
N GLY A 55 1.03 -12.36 15.56
CA GLY A 55 0.14 -11.54 14.73
C GLY A 55 0.86 -10.65 13.71
N PRO A 56 0.14 -9.68 13.12
CA PRO A 56 0.66 -8.86 12.04
C PRO A 56 1.80 -7.94 12.51
N ALA A 57 2.64 -7.55 11.55
CA ALA A 57 3.67 -6.55 11.70
C ALA A 57 3.66 -5.60 10.49
N TYR A 58 3.96 -4.32 10.73
CA TYR A 58 4.01 -3.31 9.68
C TYR A 58 5.43 -2.79 9.46
N ARG A 59 5.72 -2.32 8.24
CA ARG A 59 6.99 -1.69 7.88
C ARG A 59 6.72 -0.51 6.96
N ILE A 60 7.26 0.66 7.27
CA ILE A 60 7.14 1.82 6.37
C ILE A 60 8.07 1.60 5.18
N ILE A 61 7.52 1.61 3.97
CA ILE A 61 8.27 1.44 2.71
C ILE A 61 8.31 2.72 1.87
N GLU A 62 7.36 3.63 2.08
CA GLU A 62 7.35 4.95 1.46
C GLU A 62 6.78 5.98 2.44
N ALA A 63 7.38 7.16 2.49
CA ALA A 63 6.86 8.29 3.26
C ALA A 63 7.16 9.60 2.52
N LEU A 64 6.18 10.07 1.75
CA LEU A 64 6.20 11.39 1.13
C LEU A 64 5.64 12.41 2.13
N PRO A 65 6.41 13.45 2.48
CA PRO A 65 5.97 14.44 3.47
C PRO A 65 4.59 15.01 3.15
N PHE A 66 3.67 14.89 4.12
CA PHE A 66 2.34 15.50 4.11
C PHE A 66 1.39 15.07 2.99
N SER A 67 1.76 14.08 2.18
CA SER A 67 0.99 13.66 1.01
C SER A 67 0.74 12.17 0.95
N ARG A 68 1.72 11.33 1.29
CA ARG A 68 1.56 9.88 1.22
C ARG A 68 2.43 9.12 2.19
N VAL A 69 1.90 8.04 2.75
CA VAL A 69 2.66 7.04 3.49
C VAL A 69 2.24 5.65 3.01
N ARG A 70 3.18 4.73 2.77
CA ARG A 70 2.90 3.34 2.41
C ARG A 70 3.56 2.40 3.40
N TYR A 71 2.77 1.47 3.93
CA TYR A 71 3.23 0.37 4.76
C TYR A 71 3.20 -0.92 3.95
N ALA A 72 4.22 -1.74 4.15
CA ALA A 72 4.13 -3.18 3.93
C ALA A 72 3.59 -3.83 5.20
N TRP A 73 2.70 -4.81 5.01
CA TRP A 73 1.97 -5.47 6.07
C TRP A 73 2.05 -6.98 5.87
N ASN A 74 2.54 -7.69 6.88
CA ASN A 74 2.69 -9.13 6.86
C ASN A 74 2.36 -9.71 8.23
N ASP A 75 1.78 -10.90 8.25
CA ASP A 75 1.57 -11.66 9.48
C ASP A 75 2.37 -12.96 9.37
N ALA A 76 3.34 -13.12 10.27
CA ALA A 76 4.26 -14.25 10.26
C ALA A 76 3.59 -15.58 10.64
N MET A 77 2.39 -15.53 11.22
CA MET A 77 1.63 -16.71 11.64
C MET A 77 0.80 -17.32 10.51
N VAL A 78 0.56 -16.55 9.44
CA VAL A 78 -0.21 -16.99 8.27
C VAL A 78 0.67 -17.04 7.03
N ASN A 79 0.47 -18.06 6.20
CA ASN A 79 1.19 -18.19 4.94
C ASN A 79 0.48 -17.38 3.83
N GLU A 80 0.23 -16.10 4.11
CA GLU A 80 -0.42 -15.15 3.20
C GLU A 80 0.61 -14.20 2.58
N PRO A 81 0.33 -13.68 1.36
CA PRO A 81 1.23 -12.73 0.71
C PRO A 81 1.36 -11.43 1.51
N GLU A 82 2.50 -10.75 1.37
CA GLU A 82 2.66 -9.40 1.90
C GLU A 82 1.64 -8.47 1.23
N THR A 83 0.95 -7.68 2.05
CA THR A 83 -0.05 -6.72 1.60
C THR A 83 0.44 -5.30 1.85
N PHE A 84 -0.24 -4.32 1.27
CA PHE A 84 0.19 -2.93 1.31
C PHE A 84 -0.94 -2.02 1.74
N VAL A 85 -0.63 -1.16 2.71
CA VAL A 85 -1.55 -0.12 3.19
C VAL A 85 -1.00 1.22 2.75
N THR A 86 -1.72 1.92 1.88
CA THR A 86 -1.36 3.24 1.37
C THR A 86 -2.28 4.28 1.98
N PHE A 87 -1.70 5.29 2.59
CA PHE A 87 -2.38 6.46 3.14
C PHE A 87 -2.11 7.65 2.20
N ASP A 88 -3.15 8.17 1.57
CA ASP A 88 -3.12 9.42 0.81
C ASP A 88 -3.70 10.54 1.67
N LEU A 89 -2.99 11.68 1.69
CA LEU A 89 -3.35 12.87 2.44
C LEU A 89 -3.46 14.06 1.48
N GLU A 90 -4.58 14.76 1.51
CA GLU A 90 -4.77 16.00 0.76
C GLU A 90 -5.25 17.11 1.69
N ALA A 91 -4.63 18.29 1.58
CA ALA A 91 -5.04 19.46 2.36
C ALA A 91 -6.39 19.97 1.86
N GLN A 92 -7.34 20.18 2.78
CA GLN A 92 -8.64 20.77 2.44
C GLN A 92 -8.67 22.29 2.70
N PRO A 93 -9.51 23.05 1.96
CA PRO A 93 -9.60 24.50 2.12
C PRO A 93 -10.05 24.98 3.51
N ASP A 94 -10.73 24.12 4.27
CA ASP A 94 -11.19 24.36 5.64
C ASP A 94 -10.08 24.16 6.69
N GLY A 95 -8.87 23.78 6.27
CA GLY A 95 -7.72 23.48 7.15
C GLY A 95 -7.67 22.04 7.65
N GLY A 96 -8.63 21.20 7.22
CA GLY A 96 -8.63 19.77 7.46
C GLY A 96 -7.77 18.98 6.47
N THR A 97 -7.86 17.65 6.57
CA THR A 97 -7.19 16.70 5.68
C THR A 97 -8.22 15.74 5.12
N TRP A 98 -8.26 15.61 3.81
CA TRP A 98 -8.90 14.45 3.19
C TRP A 98 -7.94 13.27 3.29
N PHE A 99 -8.42 12.20 3.89
CA PHE A 99 -7.66 11.01 4.19
C PHE A 99 -8.25 9.84 3.42
N ARG A 100 -7.40 9.13 2.67
CA ARG A 100 -7.75 7.86 2.05
C ARG A 100 -6.77 6.78 2.44
N LEU A 101 -7.31 5.68 2.96
CA LEU A 101 -6.60 4.43 3.19
C LEU A 101 -6.97 3.43 2.11
N THR A 102 -5.97 2.88 1.44
CA THR A 102 -6.12 1.78 0.50
C THR A 102 -5.29 0.60 0.98
N HIS A 103 -5.94 -0.51 1.33
CA HIS A 103 -5.29 -1.77 1.66
C HIS A 103 -5.48 -2.74 0.50
N SER A 104 -4.37 -3.16 -0.13
CA SER A 104 -4.40 -4.06 -1.27
C SER A 104 -3.33 -5.13 -1.18
N VAL A 105 -3.61 -6.31 -1.72
CA VAL A 105 -2.55 -7.26 -2.10
C VAL A 105 -1.82 -6.69 -3.32
N GLU A 106 -0.50 -6.83 -3.41
CA GLU A 106 0.18 -6.51 -4.67
C GLU A 106 -0.08 -7.63 -5.66
N THR A 107 -1.16 -7.49 -6.43
CA THR A 107 -1.26 -8.24 -7.67
C THR A 107 -0.12 -7.74 -8.54
N VAL A 108 0.88 -8.59 -8.77
CA VAL A 108 1.85 -8.39 -9.85
C VAL A 108 1.01 -8.22 -11.12
N ARG A 109 0.70 -6.97 -11.48
CA ARG A 109 0.26 -6.65 -12.82
C ARG A 109 1.49 -6.93 -13.65
N THR A 110 1.55 -8.15 -14.20
CA THR A 110 2.47 -8.48 -15.28
C THR A 110 2.26 -7.41 -16.32
N ILE A 111 3.13 -6.40 -16.31
CA ILE A 111 3.26 -5.45 -17.40
C ILE A 111 3.58 -6.32 -18.59
N ALA A 112 2.56 -6.65 -19.37
CA ALA A 112 2.73 -7.30 -20.64
C ALA A 112 3.74 -6.46 -21.38
N SER A 113 4.92 -7.04 -21.64
CA SER A 113 5.97 -6.38 -22.41
C SER A 113 5.34 -5.72 -23.63
N PRO A 114 5.64 -4.44 -23.93
CA PRO A 114 5.06 -3.81 -25.10
C PRO A 114 5.37 -4.68 -26.32
N ALA A 115 4.34 -5.07 -27.06
CA ALA A 115 4.43 -6.02 -28.18
C ALA A 115 5.23 -5.48 -29.40
N ASN A 116 5.91 -4.33 -29.24
CA ASN A 116 6.69 -3.66 -30.27
C ASN A 116 8.21 -3.87 -30.13
N SER A 117 8.66 -4.88 -29.36
CA SER A 117 10.07 -5.25 -29.38
C SER A 117 10.42 -5.81 -30.76
N ASN A 118 10.96 -4.94 -31.62
CA ASN A 118 11.39 -5.25 -32.98
C ASN A 118 12.74 -5.99 -32.95
N SER A 119 12.78 -7.12 -32.25
CA SER A 119 13.98 -7.95 -32.16
C SER A 119 14.32 -8.50 -33.55
N PRO A 120 15.51 -8.22 -34.11
CA PRO A 120 15.87 -8.73 -35.43
C PRO A 120 15.91 -10.27 -35.40
N PRO A 121 15.43 -10.97 -36.46
CA PRO A 121 15.40 -12.42 -36.47
C PRO A 121 16.83 -12.97 -36.45
N LEU A 122 17.14 -13.83 -35.48
CA LEU A 122 18.39 -14.56 -35.43
C LEU A 122 18.38 -15.64 -36.54
N MET A 123 19.16 -15.41 -37.59
CA MET A 123 19.38 -16.37 -38.67
C MET A 123 20.18 -17.56 -38.12
N ARG A 124 19.55 -18.74 -38.01
CA ARG A 124 20.25 -19.98 -37.66
C ARG A 124 20.94 -20.54 -38.90
N ALA A 125 22.27 -20.60 -38.87
CA ALA A 125 23.04 -21.36 -39.85
C ALA A 125 22.81 -22.86 -39.61
N ALA A 126 22.41 -23.58 -40.65
CA ALA A 126 22.40 -25.04 -40.65
C ALA A 126 23.83 -25.53 -40.88
N ALA A 127 24.25 -26.53 -40.10
CA ALA A 127 25.48 -27.30 -40.32
C ALA A 127 25.19 -28.51 -41.19
#